data_AF-A1ZCL7-F1
#
_entry.id   AF-A1ZCL7-F1
#
_cell.length_a   1.000
_cell.length_b   1.000
_cell.length_c   1.000
_cell.angle_alpha   90.00
_cell.angle_beta   90.00
_cell.angle_gamma   90.00
#
_symmetry.space_group_name_H-M   'P 1'
#
loop_
_entity.id
_entity.type
_entity.pdbx_description
1 polymer ?
#
loop_
_entity_poly.entity_id
_entity_poly.type
_entity_poly.pdbx_seq_one_letter_code
_entity_poly.pdbx_strand_id
1 'polypeptide(L)'
;MNNGEFSYNQAVFGLMLMGAKADGVLQSEEKRLLVDLTSEEHHLTAEEYKFVITQAKELSDEAFVEKVYATLNNFDYKDRVKALYWLLKLLKSDDSSDDDDQEGNSNEQEIYNKAIVSLGISEEDVERYEREKDGVA
;
A
#
# COMPACT_ATOMS: atom_id res chain seq x y z
N MET A 1 20.63 -17.59 4.14
CA MET A 1 20.60 -16.15 3.86
C MET A 1 19.44 -15.95 2.92
N ASN A 2 18.32 -15.41 3.41
CA ASN A 2 17.17 -15.16 2.54
C ASN A 2 17.58 -14.06 1.56
N ASN A 3 17.57 -14.38 0.27
CA ASN A 3 17.72 -13.43 -0.83
C ASN A 3 16.75 -12.28 -0.58
N GLY A 4 17.16 -11.03 -0.82
CA GLY A 4 16.42 -9.82 -0.44
C GLY A 4 15.08 -9.61 -1.16
N GLU A 5 14.22 -10.61 -1.24
CA GLU A 5 12.85 -10.57 -1.75
C GLU A 5 11.89 -10.22 -0.61
N PHE A 6 10.78 -9.54 -0.95
CA PHE A 6 9.73 -9.27 0.01
C PHE A 6 8.84 -10.49 0.21
N SER A 7 8.37 -10.71 1.44
CA SER A 7 7.18 -11.52 1.68
C SER A 7 5.93 -10.79 1.21
N TYR A 8 4.79 -11.49 1.14
CA TYR A 8 3.50 -10.87 0.82
C TYR A 8 3.20 -9.68 1.74
N ASN A 9 3.26 -9.87 3.06
CA ASN A 9 2.98 -8.81 4.03
C ASN A 9 3.96 -7.63 3.91
N GLN A 10 5.24 -7.91 3.61
CA GLN A 10 6.24 -6.86 3.38
C GLN A 10 5.95 -6.07 2.10
N ALA A 11 5.45 -6.73 1.06
CA ALA A 11 5.05 -6.08 -0.19
C ALA A 11 3.75 -5.28 -0.03
N VAL A 12 2.77 -5.75 0.75
CA VAL A 12 1.58 -4.96 1.10
C VAL A 12 1.97 -3.70 1.88
N PHE A 13 2.84 -3.84 2.89
CA PHE A 13 3.34 -2.68 3.62
C PHE A 13 4.15 -1.73 2.71
N GLY A 14 4.96 -2.26 1.79
CA GLY A 14 5.67 -1.47 0.79
C GLY A 14 4.75 -0.72 -0.16
N LEU A 15 3.65 -1.35 -0.60
CA LEU A 15 2.61 -0.73 -1.42
C LEU A 15 1.92 0.42 -0.68
N MET A 16 1.55 0.21 0.58
CA MET A 16 0.96 1.26 1.41
C MET A 16 1.94 2.41 1.67
N LEU A 17 3.23 2.10 1.87
CA LEU A 17 4.28 3.11 2.03
C LEU A 17 4.47 3.97 0.77
N MET A 18 4.17 3.44 -0.42
CA MET A 18 4.16 4.23 -1.65
C MET A 18 3.00 5.24 -1.64
N GLY A 19 1.80 4.80 -1.22
CA GLY A 19 0.62 5.67 -1.07
C GLY A 19 0.88 6.84 -0.13
N ALA A 20 1.25 6.55 1.13
CA ALA A 20 1.55 7.57 2.14
C ALA A 20 2.83 8.39 1.87
N LYS A 21 3.53 8.16 0.76
CA LYS A 21 4.66 8.99 0.32
C LYS A 21 4.35 9.77 -0.95
N ALA A 22 3.11 9.72 -1.45
CA ALA A 22 2.70 10.44 -2.66
C ALA A 22 3.10 11.92 -2.60
N ASP A 23 2.95 12.52 -1.41
CA ASP A 23 3.17 13.95 -1.18
C ASP A 23 4.61 14.28 -0.73
N GLY A 24 5.51 13.29 -0.79
CA GLY A 24 6.95 13.46 -0.57
C GLY A 24 7.37 13.51 0.90
N VAL A 25 6.45 13.63 1.87
CA VAL A 25 6.77 13.63 3.30
C VAL A 25 5.79 12.76 4.09
N LEU A 26 6.29 11.62 4.59
CA LEU A 26 5.52 10.76 5.48
C LEU A 26 5.41 11.37 6.89
N GLN A 27 4.22 11.87 7.22
CA GLN A 27 3.84 12.46 8.49
C GLN A 27 3.79 11.40 9.62
N SER A 28 3.72 11.87 10.87
CA SER A 28 3.73 10.97 12.03
C SER A 28 2.41 10.22 12.21
N GLU A 29 1.30 10.82 11.78
CA GLU A 29 -0.04 10.22 11.84
C GLU A 29 -0.20 9.14 10.76
N GLU A 30 0.24 9.40 9.53
CA GLU A 30 0.31 8.39 8.47
C GLU A 30 1.18 7.18 8.85
N LYS A 31 2.31 7.38 9.52
CA LYS A 31 3.14 6.27 10.05
C LYS A 31 2.36 5.38 11.00
N ARG A 32 1.56 5.99 11.87
CA ARG A 32 0.75 5.26 12.84
C ARG A 32 -0.38 4.52 12.14
N LEU A 33 -1.10 5.20 11.24
CA LEU A 33 -2.16 4.61 10.43
C LEU A 33 -1.66 3.44 9.58
N LEU A 34 -0.49 3.59 8.93
CA LEU A 34 0.16 2.51 8.18
C LEU A 34 0.40 1.28 9.06
N VAL A 35 0.92 1.46 10.26
CA VAL A 35 1.19 0.37 11.21
C VAL A 35 -0.11 -0.22 11.74
N ASP A 36 -1.10 0.61 12.07
CA ASP A 36 -2.38 0.15 12.60
C ASP A 36 -3.10 -0.71 11.55
N LEU A 37 -3.27 -0.21 10.31
CA LEU A 37 -3.90 -0.93 9.19
C LEU A 37 -3.16 -2.22 8.81
N THR A 38 -1.83 -2.18 8.76
CA THR A 38 -1.07 -3.42 8.50
C THR A 38 -1.14 -4.39 9.67
N SER A 39 -1.17 -3.94 10.92
CA SER A 39 -1.19 -4.84 12.08
C SER A 39 -2.47 -5.65 12.23
N GLU A 40 -3.60 -5.18 11.68
CA GLU A 40 -4.89 -5.87 11.77
C GLU A 40 -4.92 -7.22 11.04
N GLU A 41 -4.23 -7.33 9.90
CA GLU A 41 -4.25 -8.55 9.07
C GLU A 41 -2.84 -8.98 8.62
N HIS A 42 -1.93 -8.04 8.45
CA HIS A 42 -0.54 -8.24 8.01
C HIS A 42 0.43 -8.12 9.18
N HIS A 43 0.45 -9.14 10.05
CA HIS A 43 1.38 -9.20 11.16
C HIS A 43 2.83 -9.24 10.67
N LEU A 44 3.50 -8.08 10.73
CA LEU A 44 4.94 -7.93 10.52
C LEU A 44 5.62 -7.74 11.88
N THR A 45 6.78 -8.37 12.04
CA THR A 45 7.67 -8.08 13.17
C THR A 45 8.33 -6.72 13.00
N ALA A 46 8.83 -6.14 14.09
CA ALA A 46 9.57 -4.87 14.06
C ALA A 46 10.79 -4.92 13.10
N GLU A 47 11.43 -6.09 12.97
CA GLU A 47 12.55 -6.29 12.05
C GLU A 47 12.11 -6.25 10.59
N GLU A 48 10.94 -6.80 10.29
CA GLU A 48 10.39 -6.79 8.93
C GLU A 48 9.90 -5.41 8.50
N TYR A 49 9.25 -4.65 9.40
CA TYR A 49 8.95 -3.23 9.15
C TYR A 49 10.21 -2.44 8.86
N LYS A 50 11.24 -2.61 9.71
CA LYS A 50 12.52 -1.93 9.54
C LYS A 50 13.17 -2.31 8.21
N PHE A 51 13.11 -3.58 7.82
CA PHE A 51 13.66 -4.05 6.55
C PHE A 51 13.00 -3.34 5.36
N VAL A 52 11.68 -3.27 5.28
CA VAL A 52 10.98 -2.61 4.17
C VAL A 52 11.29 -1.10 4.14
N ILE A 53 11.28 -0.43 5.31
CA ILE A 53 11.63 0.99 5.40
C ILE A 53 13.07 1.25 4.96
N THR A 54 14.01 0.37 5.34
CA THR A 54 15.41 0.48 4.91
C THR A 54 15.52 0.31 3.40
N GLN A 55 14.84 -0.66 2.80
CA GLN A 55 14.82 -0.85 1.35
C GLN A 55 14.22 0.36 0.63
N ALA A 56 13.15 0.97 1.16
CA ALA A 56 12.55 2.19 0.63
C ALA A 56 13.42 3.45 0.76
N LYS A 57 14.54 3.39 1.50
CA LYS A 57 15.51 4.48 1.64
C LYS A 57 16.79 4.23 0.84
N GLU A 58 17.18 2.96 0.70
CA GLU A 58 18.41 2.56 0.02
C GLU A 58 18.22 2.38 -1.49
N LEU A 59 17.02 1.97 -1.92
CA LEU A 59 16.67 1.86 -3.34
C LEU A 59 16.18 3.21 -3.87
N SER A 60 16.37 3.43 -5.17
CA SER A 60 15.62 4.47 -5.89
C SER A 60 14.13 4.16 -5.86
N ASP A 61 13.28 5.18 -5.92
CA ASP A 61 11.82 5.01 -5.92
C ASP A 61 11.37 4.00 -6.98
N GLU A 62 11.85 4.11 -8.23
CA GLU A 62 11.51 3.18 -9.31
C GLU A 62 11.83 1.72 -8.98
N ALA A 63 13.06 1.45 -8.49
CA ALA A 63 13.48 0.10 -8.10
C ALA A 63 12.69 -0.44 -6.89
N PHE A 64 12.30 0.42 -5.95
CA PHE A 64 11.45 0.02 -4.83
C PHE A 64 10.04 -0.35 -5.31
N VAL A 65 9.45 0.49 -6.17
CA VAL A 65 8.13 0.25 -6.79
C VAL A 65 8.14 -1.05 -7.60
N GLU A 66 9.13 -1.25 -8.46
CA GLU A 66 9.27 -2.47 -9.26
C GLU A 66 9.33 -3.71 -8.36
N LYS A 67 10.10 -3.64 -7.27
CA LYS A 67 10.24 -4.74 -6.32
C LYS A 67 8.93 -5.08 -5.61
N VAL A 68 8.16 -4.07 -5.20
CA VAL A 68 6.84 -4.26 -4.58
C VAL A 68 5.88 -4.95 -5.55
N TYR A 69 5.74 -4.41 -6.77
CA TYR A 69 4.82 -4.98 -7.77
C TYR A 69 5.25 -6.36 -8.26
N ALA A 70 6.54 -6.58 -8.50
CA ALA A 70 7.07 -7.89 -8.87
C ALA A 70 6.78 -8.93 -7.79
N THR A 71 6.92 -8.55 -6.52
CA THR A 71 6.58 -9.44 -5.41
C THR A 71 5.09 -9.76 -5.40
N LEU A 72 4.22 -8.76 -5.46
CA LEU A 72 2.77 -8.96 -5.44
C LEU A 72 2.28 -9.78 -6.65
N ASN A 73 2.87 -9.61 -7.83
CA ASN A 73 2.53 -10.36 -9.03
C ASN A 73 2.90 -11.86 -8.96
N ASN A 74 3.66 -12.31 -7.96
CA ASN A 74 3.88 -13.73 -7.69
C ASN A 74 2.75 -14.37 -6.88
N PHE A 75 1.80 -13.58 -6.36
CA PHE A 75 0.65 -14.07 -5.59
C PHE A 75 -0.61 -14.16 -6.46
N ASP A 76 -1.61 -14.88 -5.94
CA ASP A 76 -2.84 -15.10 -6.68
C ASP A 76 -3.64 -13.80 -6.87
N TYR A 77 -4.65 -13.84 -7.75
CA TYR A 77 -5.47 -12.67 -8.02
C TYR A 77 -6.17 -12.13 -6.76
N LYS A 78 -6.62 -13.01 -5.86
CA LYS A 78 -7.36 -12.60 -4.66
C LYS A 78 -6.46 -11.87 -3.68
N ASP A 79 -5.23 -12.34 -3.49
CA ASP A 79 -4.27 -11.70 -2.61
C ASP A 79 -3.83 -10.35 -3.15
N ARG A 80 -3.67 -10.20 -4.47
CA ARG A 80 -3.40 -8.89 -5.06
C ARG A 80 -4.58 -7.92 -4.87
N VAL A 81 -5.83 -8.39 -4.99
CA VAL A 81 -7.03 -7.58 -4.70
C VAL A 81 -7.04 -7.12 -3.23
N LYS A 82 -6.72 -8.01 -2.29
CA LYS A 82 -6.58 -7.65 -0.87
C LYS A 82 -5.51 -6.59 -0.65
N ALA A 83 -4.35 -6.71 -1.30
CA ALA A 83 -3.28 -5.73 -1.20
C ALA A 83 -3.74 -4.33 -1.64
N LEU A 84 -4.46 -4.23 -2.77
CA LEU A 84 -5.02 -2.97 -3.25
C LEU A 84 -6.12 -2.42 -2.34
N TYR A 85 -6.94 -3.27 -1.74
CA TYR A 85 -7.92 -2.84 -0.75
C TYR A 85 -7.26 -2.11 0.44
N TRP A 86 -6.11 -2.59 0.92
CA TRP A 86 -5.40 -1.92 2.02
C TRP A 86 -4.79 -0.59 1.61
N LEU A 87 -4.30 -0.47 0.36
CA LEU A 87 -3.92 0.83 -0.18
C LEU A 87 -5.13 1.76 -0.26
N LEU A 88 -6.27 1.30 -0.79
CA LEU A 88 -7.50 2.10 -0.88
C LEU A 88 -7.97 2.60 0.49
N LYS A 89 -7.94 1.74 1.51
CA LYS A 89 -8.25 2.06 2.91
C LYS A 89 -7.39 3.17 3.47
N LEU A 90 -6.09 3.14 3.19
CA LEU A 90 -5.14 4.16 3.62
C LEU A 90 -5.51 5.51 3.00
N LEU A 91 -5.66 5.56 1.67
CA LEU A 91 -5.95 6.81 0.96
C LEU A 91 -7.29 7.42 1.39
N LYS A 92 -8.33 6.59 1.56
CA LYS A 92 -9.65 7.06 2.05
C LYS A 92 -9.62 7.56 3.49
N SER A 93 -8.68 7.07 4.30
CA SER A 93 -8.53 7.53 5.68
C SER A 93 -7.81 8.88 5.74
N ASP A 94 -6.92 9.16 4.77
CA ASP A 94 -6.23 10.44 4.68
C ASP A 94 -7.16 11.55 4.15
N ASP A 95 -7.97 11.23 3.13
CA ASP A 95 -9.00 12.11 2.52
C ASP A 95 -10.13 12.55 3.49
N SER A 96 -10.17 12.02 4.70
CA SER A 96 -11.10 12.45 5.77
C SER A 96 -10.57 13.64 6.59
N SER A 97 -9.36 14.10 6.30
CA SER A 97 -8.59 15.09 7.05
C SER A 97 -8.33 16.32 6.15
N ASP A 98 -9.17 17.35 6.28
CA ASP A 98 -9.05 18.67 5.64
C ASP A 98 -9.35 18.79 4.12
N ASP A 99 -10.47 19.46 3.81
CA ASP A 99 -10.96 19.89 2.48
C ASP A 99 -10.02 20.87 1.72
N ASP A 100 -8.82 21.18 2.23
CA ASP A 100 -7.91 22.21 1.70
C ASP A 100 -6.73 21.67 0.86
N ASP A 101 -6.47 20.35 0.82
CA ASP A 101 -5.32 19.74 0.12
C ASP A 101 -5.70 18.99 -1.18
N GLN A 102 -6.25 19.70 -2.17
CA GLN A 102 -6.61 19.13 -3.48
C GLN A 102 -5.42 18.55 -4.28
N GLU A 103 -4.19 19.02 -4.02
CA GLU A 103 -2.99 18.59 -4.75
C GLU A 103 -2.46 17.23 -4.26
N GLY A 104 -2.61 16.92 -2.96
CA GLY A 104 -2.22 15.62 -2.38
C GLY A 104 -3.12 14.48 -2.83
N ASN A 105 -4.44 14.71 -2.78
CA ASN A 105 -5.45 13.75 -3.24
C ASN A 105 -5.23 13.33 -4.73
N SER A 106 -4.77 14.25 -5.57
CA SER A 106 -4.48 13.97 -6.98
C SER A 106 -3.31 12.97 -7.17
N ASN A 107 -2.27 13.06 -6.34
CA ASN A 107 -1.09 12.18 -6.43
C ASN A 107 -1.38 10.79 -5.87
N GLU A 108 -2.12 10.72 -4.76
CA GLU A 108 -2.54 9.46 -4.15
C GLU A 108 -3.42 8.62 -5.08
N GLN A 109 -4.41 9.26 -5.72
CA GLN A 109 -5.26 8.61 -6.70
C GLN A 109 -4.44 8.13 -7.92
N GLU A 110 -3.41 8.87 -8.34
CA GLU A 110 -2.51 8.43 -9.39
C GLU A 110 -1.73 7.16 -8.99
N ILE A 111 -1.25 7.08 -7.75
CA ILE A 111 -0.57 5.87 -7.22
C ILE A 111 -1.53 4.68 -7.20
N TYR A 112 -2.76 4.86 -6.75
CA TYR A 112 -3.77 3.81 -6.75
C TYR A 112 -4.04 3.30 -8.17
N ASN A 113 -4.26 4.21 -9.13
CA ASN A 113 -4.49 3.87 -10.54
C ASN A 113 -3.30 3.13 -11.15
N LYS A 114 -2.06 3.55 -10.85
CA LYS A 114 -0.85 2.85 -11.28
C LYS A 114 -0.76 1.44 -10.69
N ALA A 115 -1.14 1.28 -9.42
CA ALA A 115 -1.11 -0.02 -8.76
C ALA A 115 -2.17 -0.99 -9.36
N ILE A 116 -3.38 -0.50 -9.65
CA ILE A 116 -4.43 -1.24 -10.38
C ILE A 116 -3.90 -1.80 -11.70
N VAL A 117 -3.29 -0.93 -12.52
CA VAL A 117 -2.73 -1.32 -13.83
C VAL A 117 -1.57 -2.31 -13.66
N SER A 118 -0.64 -2.03 -12.75
CA SER A 118 0.59 -2.82 -12.57
C SER A 118 0.33 -4.21 -11.98
N LEU A 119 -0.73 -4.36 -11.21
CA LEU A 119 -1.15 -5.64 -10.63
C LEU A 119 -2.20 -6.37 -11.49
N GLY A 120 -2.68 -5.75 -12.57
CA GLY A 120 -3.65 -6.33 -13.50
C GLY A 120 -4.99 -6.63 -12.84
N ILE A 121 -5.46 -5.74 -11.97
CA ILE A 121 -6.71 -5.85 -11.22
C ILE A 121 -7.75 -4.88 -11.78
N SER A 122 -9.03 -5.21 -11.66
CA SER A 122 -10.10 -4.25 -11.92
C SER A 122 -10.49 -3.48 -10.65
N GLU A 123 -10.79 -2.20 -10.79
CA GLU A 123 -11.28 -1.37 -9.68
C GLU A 123 -12.57 -1.94 -9.08
N GLU A 124 -13.48 -2.43 -9.93
CA GLU A 124 -14.73 -3.10 -9.51
C GLU A 124 -14.49 -4.29 -8.57
N ASP A 125 -13.42 -5.06 -8.75
CA ASP A 125 -13.09 -6.18 -7.88
C ASP A 125 -12.60 -5.72 -6.50
N VAL A 126 -11.87 -4.60 -6.44
CA VAL A 126 -11.44 -3.99 -5.17
C VAL A 126 -12.64 -3.41 -4.42
N GLU A 127 -13.52 -2.67 -5.10
CA GLU A 127 -14.76 -2.14 -4.53
C GLU A 127 -15.72 -3.25 -4.05
N ARG A 128 -15.82 -4.35 -4.81
CA ARG A 128 -16.61 -5.51 -4.36
C ARG A 128 -16.01 -6.10 -3.09
N TYR A 129 -14.69 -6.27 -3.04
CA TYR A 129 -14.02 -6.78 -1.85
C TYR A 129 -14.18 -5.84 -0.65
N GLU A 130 -14.07 -4.53 -0.84
CA GLU A 130 -14.32 -3.52 0.20
C GLU A 130 -15.72 -3.66 0.79
N ARG A 131 -16.77 -3.71 -0.04
CA ARG A 131 -18.15 -3.89 0.42
C ARG A 131 -18.36 -5.19 1.20
N GLU A 132 -17.76 -6.28 0.74
CA GLU A 132 -17.81 -7.58 1.41
C GLU A 132 -17.08 -7.57 2.76
N LYS A 133 -15.95 -6.87 2.84
CA LYS A 133 -15.07 -6.83 4.02
C LYS A 133 -15.58 -5.88 5.10
N ASP A 134 -16.04 -4.69 4.70
CA ASP A 134 -16.48 -3.64 5.61
C ASP A 134 -17.99 -3.68 5.91
N GLY A 135 -18.74 -4.50 5.19
CA GLY A 135 -20.20 -4.60 5.37
C GLY A 135 -20.96 -3.36 4.92
N VAL A 136 -20.35 -2.52 4.08
CA VAL A 136 -21.01 -1.37 3.45
C VAL A 136 -21.87 -1.90 2.30
N ALA A 137 -23.16 -2.12 2.58
CA ALA A 137 -24.18 -2.52 1.61
C ALA A 137 -24.83 -1.30 0.95
#